data_AF-A0A7Y9GIG6-F1
#
_entry.id   AF-A0A7Y9GIG6-F1
#
_cell.length_a   1.000
_cell.length_b   1.000
_cell.length_c   1.000
_cell.angle_alpha   90.00
_cell.angle_beta   90.00
_cell.angle_gamma   90.00
#
_symmetry.space_group_name_H-M   'P 1'
#
loop_
_entity.id
_entity.type
_entity.pdbx_description
1 polymer ?
#
loop_
_entity_poly.entity_id
_entity_poly.type
_entity_poly.pdbx_seq_one_letter_code
_entity_poly.pdbx_strand_id
1 'polypeptide(L)'
;MVRPWPRAGLAVALAACLLAPSSGVRGDAPVVEDYVTRQLTVAANSYLARRSQALVQKGGREPRAAPTEVLGVRISPSLVRSQEKAVRELETRNRAPVEGGPAYTGARTRLDGGRAVRTGDRITLEAVEHTEMRYGSGGRGKVTQSVRRRFDFRATGEQITMVGERVLDPGAHPVNDPLGESR
;
A
#
# COMPACT_ATOMS: atom_id res chain seq x y z
N MET A 1 63.84 -56.78 -8.66
CA MET A 1 64.47 -55.46 -8.86
C MET A 1 63.46 -54.37 -8.51
N VAL A 2 63.92 -53.35 -7.80
CA VAL A 2 63.15 -52.35 -7.04
C VAL A 2 62.97 -51.07 -7.90
N ARG A 3 61.75 -50.48 -7.87
CA ARG A 3 61.24 -49.09 -8.13
C ARG A 3 62.16 -48.00 -8.77
N PRO A 4 61.65 -46.90 -9.39
CA PRO A 4 60.42 -46.15 -9.03
C PRO A 4 59.62 -45.44 -10.16
N TRP A 5 58.45 -44.93 -9.76
CA TRP A 5 57.59 -43.92 -10.40
C TRP A 5 58.26 -42.53 -10.58
N PRO A 6 57.68 -41.64 -11.41
CA PRO A 6 56.94 -40.52 -10.79
C PRO A 6 55.65 -40.07 -11.52
N ARG A 7 54.60 -39.89 -10.70
CA ARG A 7 53.71 -38.72 -10.57
C ARG A 7 53.24 -37.95 -11.83
N ALA A 8 51.91 -37.90 -11.97
CA ALA A 8 51.06 -36.68 -11.89
C ALA A 8 50.02 -36.61 -13.02
N GLY A 9 48.75 -36.33 -12.66
CA GLY A 9 47.71 -36.03 -13.63
C GLY A 9 46.30 -36.14 -13.07
N LEU A 10 45.92 -35.17 -12.23
CA LEU A 10 44.57 -34.94 -11.70
C LEU A 10 43.60 -34.56 -12.84
N ALA A 11 42.40 -35.17 -12.95
CA ALA A 11 41.23 -34.52 -13.55
C ALA A 11 39.91 -35.23 -13.22
N VAL A 12 39.02 -34.45 -12.61
CA VAL A 12 37.66 -34.75 -12.17
C VAL A 12 36.71 -34.87 -13.37
N ALA A 13 35.81 -35.85 -13.35
CA ALA A 13 34.60 -35.83 -14.19
C ALA A 13 33.40 -36.49 -13.47
N LEU A 14 33.06 -35.95 -12.29
CA LEU A 14 31.74 -36.14 -11.65
C LEU A 14 30.89 -34.91 -11.96
N ALA A 15 30.32 -34.82 -13.17
CA ALA A 15 29.38 -33.74 -13.50
C ALA A 15 28.52 -34.08 -14.73
N ALA A 16 27.44 -34.85 -14.56
CA ALA A 16 26.38 -34.93 -15.57
C ALA A 16 25.02 -35.45 -15.06
N CYS A 17 24.63 -35.25 -13.80
CA CYS A 17 23.29 -35.67 -13.31
C CYS A 17 22.49 -34.56 -12.59
N LEU A 18 22.78 -33.29 -12.85
CA LEU A 18 22.00 -32.17 -12.29
C LEU A 18 21.47 -31.26 -13.40
N LEU A 19 20.61 -31.80 -14.25
CA LEU A 19 19.64 -31.02 -15.02
C LEU A 19 18.25 -31.59 -14.76
N ALA A 20 17.86 -31.61 -13.48
CA ALA A 20 16.44 -31.64 -13.14
C ALA A 20 15.92 -30.20 -13.26
N PRO A 21 14.98 -29.89 -14.17
CA PRO A 21 14.29 -28.61 -14.13
C PRO A 21 13.49 -28.59 -12.83
N SER A 22 13.90 -27.78 -11.86
CA SER A 22 13.05 -27.47 -10.71
C SER A 22 11.86 -26.72 -11.26
N SER A 23 10.80 -27.49 -11.53
CA SER A 23 9.49 -26.97 -11.85
C SER A 23 9.04 -26.23 -10.60
N GLY A 24 9.33 -24.94 -10.54
CA GLY A 24 8.80 -24.05 -9.52
C GLY A 24 7.29 -24.07 -9.67
N VAL A 25 6.63 -24.91 -8.89
CA VAL A 25 5.20 -24.84 -8.66
C VAL A 25 4.97 -23.41 -8.18
N ARG A 26 4.33 -22.58 -9.02
CA ARG A 26 3.72 -21.33 -8.56
C ARG A 26 2.59 -21.75 -7.62
N GLY A 27 2.97 -22.02 -6.37
CA GLY A 27 2.02 -22.27 -5.30
C GLY A 27 1.14 -21.05 -5.20
N ASP A 28 -0.17 -21.28 -5.20
CA ASP A 28 -1.16 -20.26 -4.91
C ASP A 28 -0.75 -19.62 -3.58
N ALA A 29 -0.39 -18.34 -3.62
CA ALA A 29 0.20 -17.69 -2.46
C ALA A 29 -0.83 -17.69 -1.32
N PRO A 30 -0.46 -18.16 -0.11
CA PRO A 30 -1.42 -18.42 0.95
C PRO A 30 -2.19 -17.14 1.29
N VAL A 31 -3.52 -17.28 1.30
CA VAL A 31 -4.43 -16.24 1.78
C VAL A 31 -4.15 -16.02 3.26
N VAL A 32 -4.01 -14.76 3.65
CA VAL A 32 -3.73 -14.36 5.03
C VAL A 32 -4.98 -14.54 5.88
N GLU A 33 -4.82 -14.90 7.16
CA GLU A 33 -5.94 -15.09 8.09
C GLU A 33 -6.86 -13.86 8.14
N ASP A 34 -8.16 -14.07 8.25
CA ASP A 34 -9.18 -13.00 8.18
C ASP A 34 -8.96 -11.88 9.22
N TYR A 35 -8.51 -12.24 10.42
CA TYR A 35 -8.18 -11.29 11.46
C TYR A 35 -7.04 -10.35 11.04
N VAL A 36 -5.97 -10.90 10.48
CA VAL A 36 -4.83 -10.11 9.99
C VAL A 36 -5.27 -9.28 8.79
N THR A 37 -6.01 -9.85 7.85
CA THR A 37 -6.59 -9.10 6.71
C THR A 37 -7.40 -7.89 7.17
N ARG A 38 -8.20 -8.04 8.25
CA ARG A 38 -8.95 -6.94 8.85
C ARG A 38 -8.02 -5.88 9.46
N GLN A 39 -6.98 -6.27 10.20
CA GLN A 39 -6.00 -5.33 10.75
C GLN A 39 -5.32 -4.50 9.65
N LEU A 40 -4.85 -5.16 8.58
CA LEU A 40 -4.25 -4.50 7.41
C LEU A 40 -5.23 -3.53 6.75
N THR A 41 -6.49 -3.94 6.59
CA THR A 41 -7.55 -3.12 6.00
C THR A 41 -7.82 -1.88 6.85
N VAL A 42 -7.86 -2.00 8.19
CA VAL A 42 -8.06 -0.84 9.08
C VAL A 42 -6.87 0.12 9.02
N ALA A 43 -5.65 -0.40 8.99
CA ALA A 43 -4.43 0.42 8.86
C ALA A 43 -4.42 1.19 7.53
N ALA A 44 -4.66 0.51 6.41
CA ALA A 44 -4.76 1.13 5.09
C ALA A 44 -5.92 2.14 4.99
N ASN A 45 -7.09 1.80 5.55
CA ASN A 45 -8.23 2.72 5.56
C ASN A 45 -7.95 3.98 6.39
N SER A 46 -7.28 3.84 7.53
CA SER A 46 -6.89 4.98 8.38
C SER A 46 -5.91 5.91 7.67
N TYR A 47 -4.99 5.34 6.88
CA TYR A 47 -4.06 6.08 6.04
C TYR A 47 -4.78 6.91 4.96
N LEU A 48 -5.70 6.29 4.20
CA LEU A 48 -6.48 6.99 3.18
C LEU A 48 -7.46 8.02 3.76
N ALA A 49 -8.16 7.66 4.84
CA ALA A 49 -9.15 8.54 5.47
C ALA A 49 -8.53 9.87 5.89
N ARG A 50 -7.27 9.86 6.33
CA ARG A 50 -6.55 11.09 6.68
C ARG A 50 -6.35 12.02 5.47
N ARG A 51 -6.09 11.49 4.28
CA ARG A 51 -6.01 12.30 3.05
C ARG A 51 -7.36 12.93 2.71
N SER A 52 -8.43 12.15 2.80
CA SER A 52 -9.78 12.65 2.52
C SER A 52 -10.22 13.71 3.54
N GLN A 53 -9.82 13.57 4.81
CA GLN A 53 -10.08 14.60 5.81
C GLN A 53 -9.28 15.89 5.58
N ALA A 54 -8.10 15.82 4.96
CA ALA A 54 -7.28 17.00 4.65
C ALA A 54 -7.96 17.94 3.64
N LEU A 55 -8.80 17.37 2.76
CA LEU A 55 -9.61 18.16 1.82
C LEU A 55 -10.77 18.91 2.48
N VAL A 56 -11.17 18.57 3.70
CA VAL A 56 -12.35 19.17 4.34
C VAL A 56 -11.94 20.48 5.01
N GLN A 57 -12.60 21.58 4.65
CA GLN A 57 -12.39 22.87 5.29
C GLN A 57 -12.92 22.82 6.73
N LYS A 58 -12.03 22.59 7.70
CA LYS A 58 -12.34 22.67 9.13
C LYS A 58 -11.74 23.95 9.70
N GLY A 59 -12.58 24.78 10.29
CA GLY A 59 -12.12 25.92 11.06
C GLY A 59 -11.22 25.46 12.22
N GLY A 60 -9.93 25.80 12.16
CA GLY A 60 -9.04 25.87 13.31
C GLY A 60 -8.64 24.56 14.00
N ARG A 61 -8.73 23.38 13.35
CA ARG A 61 -8.22 22.15 13.98
C ARG A 61 -6.71 22.02 13.71
N GLU A 62 -5.92 21.88 14.76
CA GLU A 62 -4.49 21.63 14.64
C GLU A 62 -4.19 20.40 13.77
N PRO A 63 -3.15 20.46 12.92
CA PRO A 63 -2.68 19.30 12.17
C PRO A 63 -2.25 18.20 13.15
N ARG A 64 -3.04 17.14 13.27
CA ARG A 64 -2.59 15.95 14.00
C ARG A 64 -1.48 15.28 13.20
N ALA A 65 -0.39 14.93 13.87
CA ALA A 65 0.71 14.16 13.29
C ALA A 65 0.22 12.85 12.65
N ALA A 66 1.00 12.32 11.70
CA ALA A 66 0.67 11.04 11.09
C ALA A 66 0.73 9.94 12.14
N PRO A 67 -0.26 9.03 12.20
CA PRO A 67 -0.07 7.81 12.97
C PRO A 67 1.13 7.07 12.38
N THR A 68 2.02 6.60 13.24
CA THR A 68 3.14 5.73 12.86
C THR A 68 2.76 4.25 13.00
N GLU A 69 1.64 3.96 13.65
CA GLU A 69 1.13 2.61 13.87
C GLU A 69 -0.40 2.64 14.03
N VAL A 70 -1.08 1.62 13.48
CA VAL A 70 -2.52 1.41 13.59
C VAL A 70 -2.79 -0.08 13.80
N LEU A 71 -3.42 -0.44 14.92
CA LEU A 71 -3.75 -1.83 15.28
C LEU A 71 -2.54 -2.80 15.17
N GLY A 72 -1.36 -2.39 15.63
CA GLY A 72 -0.15 -3.21 15.56
C GLY A 72 0.56 -3.19 14.19
N VAL A 73 -0.04 -2.55 13.18
CA VAL A 73 0.57 -2.38 11.85
C VAL A 73 1.31 -1.04 11.81
N ARG A 74 2.64 -1.09 11.70
CA ARG A 74 3.47 0.10 11.55
C ARG A 74 3.33 0.70 10.16
N ILE A 75 3.59 1.99 10.04
CA ILE A 75 3.69 2.70 8.78
C ILE A 75 5.14 3.09 8.60
N SER A 76 5.73 2.73 7.46
CA SER A 76 7.14 3.01 7.22
C SER A 76 7.42 4.53 7.31
N PRO A 77 8.62 4.94 7.78
CA PRO A 77 8.96 6.36 7.86
C PRO A 77 8.88 7.09 6.52
N SER A 78 9.14 6.40 5.40
CA SER A 78 8.97 6.98 4.06
C SER A 78 7.50 7.24 3.73
N LEU A 79 6.60 6.30 4.03
CA LEU A 79 5.16 6.50 3.83
C LEU A 79 4.58 7.57 4.75
N VAL A 80 5.08 7.69 5.98
CA VAL A 80 4.70 8.80 6.88
C VAL A 80 5.04 10.14 6.26
N ARG A 81 6.25 10.31 5.71
CA ARG A 81 6.67 11.56 5.05
C ARG A 81 5.86 11.85 3.77
N SER A 82 5.61 10.84 2.94
CA SER A 82 4.74 10.99 1.75
C SER A 82 3.32 11.41 2.19
N GLN A 83 2.77 10.80 3.24
CA GLN A 83 1.46 11.16 3.76
C GLN A 83 1.39 12.60 4.25
N GLU A 84 2.41 13.07 4.97
CA GLU A 84 2.46 14.46 5.44
C GLU A 84 2.53 15.45 4.28
N LYS A 85 3.29 15.14 3.23
CA LYS A 85 3.34 15.95 2.02
C LYS A 85 1.98 15.96 1.31
N ALA A 86 1.37 14.79 1.13
CA ALA A 86 0.06 14.65 0.50
C ALA A 86 -1.02 15.44 1.26
N VAL A 87 -1.05 15.34 2.60
CA VAL A 87 -1.98 16.09 3.45
C VAL A 87 -1.82 17.61 3.26
N ARG A 88 -0.59 18.13 3.30
CA ARG A 88 -0.34 19.57 3.10
C ARG A 88 -0.80 20.04 1.73
N GLU A 89 -0.56 19.24 0.69
CA GLU A 89 -1.04 19.57 -0.66
C GLU A 89 -2.57 19.58 -0.73
N LEU A 90 -3.22 18.56 -0.19
CA LEU A 90 -4.68 18.43 -0.19
C LEU A 90 -5.39 19.51 0.62
N GLU A 91 -4.79 19.99 1.71
CA GLU A 91 -5.30 21.13 2.49
C GLU A 91 -5.43 22.40 1.64
N THR A 92 -4.52 22.59 0.67
CA THR A 92 -4.58 23.72 -0.27
C THR A 92 -5.58 23.50 -1.42
N ARG A 93 -5.98 22.25 -1.66
CA ARG A 93 -6.97 21.84 -2.66
C ARG A 93 -8.33 21.49 -2.05
N ASN A 94 -8.71 22.14 -0.97
CA ASN A 94 -9.93 21.84 -0.19
C ASN A 94 -11.27 22.23 -0.87
N ARG A 95 -11.30 22.30 -2.20
CA ARG A 95 -12.45 22.72 -3.02
C ARG A 95 -12.87 21.65 -4.02
N ALA A 96 -14.16 21.67 -4.37
CA ALA A 96 -14.75 20.81 -5.39
C ALA A 96 -13.93 20.85 -6.70
N PRO A 97 -13.96 19.79 -7.53
CA PRO A 97 -13.03 19.59 -8.65
C PRO A 97 -13.40 20.44 -9.88
N VAL A 98 -13.65 21.72 -9.65
CA VAL A 98 -13.83 22.79 -10.64
C VAL A 98 -13.11 24.03 -10.10
N GLU A 99 -12.48 24.80 -10.98
CA GLU A 99 -11.79 26.02 -10.56
C GLU A 99 -12.77 26.98 -9.86
N GLY A 100 -12.39 27.47 -8.69
CA GLY A 100 -13.27 28.31 -7.85
C GLY A 100 -14.45 27.57 -7.21
N GLY A 101 -14.50 26.24 -7.29
CA GLY A 101 -15.58 25.41 -6.73
C GLY A 101 -15.76 25.58 -5.22
N PRO A 102 -16.95 25.24 -4.68
CA PRO A 102 -17.22 25.33 -3.25
C PRO A 102 -16.29 24.44 -2.44
N ALA A 103 -16.00 24.83 -1.19
CA ALA A 103 -15.20 24.02 -0.28
C ALA A 103 -15.85 22.66 0.02
N TYR A 104 -15.02 21.64 0.25
CA TYR A 104 -15.50 20.39 0.81
C TYR A 104 -15.85 20.57 2.29
N THR A 105 -17.03 20.08 2.65
CA THR A 105 -17.61 20.17 3.99
C THR A 105 -17.66 18.83 4.70
N GLY A 106 -17.43 17.73 3.99
CA GLY A 106 -17.38 16.40 4.56
C GLY A 106 -16.63 15.43 3.66
N ALA A 107 -16.02 14.42 4.30
CA ALA A 107 -15.31 13.36 3.62
C ALA A 107 -15.53 12.04 4.34
N ARG A 108 -15.78 10.97 3.58
CA ARG A 108 -15.84 9.61 4.09
C ARG A 108 -15.08 8.71 3.13
N THR A 109 -14.16 7.92 3.68
CA THR A 109 -13.43 6.90 2.94
C THR A 109 -13.59 5.56 3.64
N ARG A 110 -13.74 4.51 2.85
CA ARG A 110 -13.80 3.11 3.31
C ARG A 110 -13.10 2.21 2.29
N LEU A 111 -12.55 1.11 2.78
CA LEU A 111 -12.00 0.03 1.95
C LEU A 111 -12.92 -1.19 2.01
N ASP A 112 -13.32 -1.71 0.86
CA ASP A 112 -14.13 -2.92 0.71
C ASP A 112 -13.35 -4.02 -0.02
N GLY A 113 -13.74 -5.28 0.17
CA GLY A 113 -13.25 -6.40 -0.62
C GLY A 113 -11.77 -6.73 -0.42
N GLY A 114 -11.22 -6.41 0.76
CA GLY A 114 -9.81 -6.65 1.09
C GLY A 114 -9.41 -8.12 0.92
N ARG A 115 -8.59 -8.42 -0.09
CA ARG A 115 -7.93 -9.72 -0.27
C ARG A 115 -6.45 -9.56 0.05
N ALA A 116 -6.00 -10.20 1.13
CA ALA A 116 -4.60 -10.21 1.51
C ALA A 116 -3.93 -11.55 1.12
N VAL A 117 -2.78 -11.44 0.47
CA VAL A 117 -1.97 -12.57 0.00
C VAL A 117 -0.56 -12.41 0.52
N ARG A 118 0.02 -13.49 1.06
CA ARG A 118 1.39 -13.49 1.58
C ARG A 118 2.35 -14.26 0.67
N THR A 119 3.51 -13.68 0.42
CA THR A 119 4.61 -14.33 -0.31
C THR A 119 5.93 -14.01 0.39
N GLY A 120 6.46 -14.99 1.13
CA GLY A 120 7.63 -14.78 1.98
C GLY A 120 7.35 -13.75 3.08
N ASP A 121 8.19 -12.72 3.18
CA ASP A 121 8.05 -11.60 4.10
C ASP A 121 7.07 -10.52 3.60
N ARG A 122 6.60 -10.61 2.35
CA ARG A 122 5.68 -9.63 1.76
C ARG A 122 4.23 -10.04 1.96
N ILE A 123 3.39 -9.08 2.34
CA ILE A 123 1.93 -9.22 2.28
C ILE A 123 1.40 -8.14 1.34
N THR A 124 0.48 -8.51 0.47
CA THR A 124 -0.19 -7.58 -0.43
C THR A 124 -1.69 -7.61 -0.13
N LEU A 125 -2.27 -6.45 0.14
CA LEU A 125 -3.70 -6.25 0.28
C LEU A 125 -4.22 -5.53 -0.95
N GLU A 126 -5.15 -6.13 -1.66
CA GLU A 126 -5.92 -5.45 -2.71
C GLU A 126 -7.33 -5.19 -2.19
N ALA A 127 -7.82 -3.96 -2.38
CA ALA A 127 -9.13 -3.52 -1.90
C ALA A 127 -9.70 -2.45 -2.84
N VAL A 128 -11.02 -2.27 -2.80
CA VAL A 128 -11.69 -1.15 -3.45
C VAL A 128 -11.86 -0.03 -2.43
N GLU A 129 -11.22 1.11 -2.71
CA GLU A 129 -11.52 2.34 -1.99
C GLU A 129 -12.83 2.92 -2.48
N HIS A 130 -13.70 3.29 -1.56
CA HIS A 130 -14.85 4.13 -1.82
C HIS A 130 -14.70 5.45 -1.07
N THR A 131 -14.67 6.54 -1.82
CA THR A 131 -14.55 7.90 -1.28
C THR A 131 -15.78 8.72 -1.64
N GLU A 132 -16.39 9.32 -0.62
CA GLU A 132 -17.49 10.28 -0.72
C GLU A 132 -17.02 11.63 -0.19
N MET A 133 -17.10 12.66 -1.02
CA MET A 133 -16.84 14.05 -0.66
C MET A 133 -18.14 14.85 -0.74
N ARG A 134 -18.44 15.63 0.30
CA ARG A 134 -19.57 16.57 0.33
C ARG A 134 -19.06 17.98 0.19
N TYR A 135 -19.81 18.83 -0.52
CA TYR A 135 -19.44 20.23 -0.76
C TYR A 135 -20.65 21.15 -0.81
N GLY A 136 -20.40 22.45 -0.69
CA GLY A 136 -21.41 23.50 -0.74
C GLY A 136 -22.23 23.64 0.55
N SER A 137 -23.06 24.69 0.61
CA SER A 137 -23.88 25.02 1.79
C SER A 137 -24.86 23.90 2.11
N GLY A 138 -24.74 23.37 3.34
CA GLY A 138 -25.56 22.25 3.82
C GLY A 138 -25.16 20.88 3.28
N GLY A 139 -24.02 20.75 2.58
CA GLY A 139 -23.51 19.44 2.10
C GLY A 139 -24.39 18.78 1.02
N ARG A 140 -25.14 19.58 0.26
CA ARG A 140 -26.03 19.09 -0.81
C ARG A 140 -25.28 18.58 -2.04
N GLY A 141 -24.08 19.11 -2.29
CA GLY A 141 -23.20 18.60 -3.34
C GLY A 141 -22.46 17.35 -2.87
N LYS A 142 -22.34 16.35 -3.75
CA LYS A 142 -21.68 15.07 -3.45
C LYS A 142 -20.86 14.60 -4.65
N VAL A 143 -19.59 14.25 -4.41
CA VAL A 143 -18.75 13.48 -5.33
C VAL A 143 -18.54 12.11 -4.73
N THR A 144 -18.69 11.06 -5.54
CA THR A 144 -18.33 9.69 -5.16
C THR A 144 -17.35 9.12 -6.17
N GLN A 145 -16.33 8.45 -5.66
CA GLN A 145 -15.36 7.72 -6.46
C GLN A 145 -15.16 6.33 -5.87
N SER A 146 -14.83 5.39 -6.74
CA SER A 146 -14.42 4.05 -6.34
C SER A 146 -13.21 3.65 -7.17
N VAL A 147 -12.14 3.25 -6.51
CA VAL A 147 -10.86 2.92 -7.15
C VAL A 147 -10.26 1.68 -6.51
N ARG A 148 -9.69 0.80 -7.33
CA ARG A 148 -8.92 -0.34 -6.83
C ARG A 148 -7.56 0.14 -6.35
N ARG A 149 -7.18 -0.29 -5.16
CA ARG A 149 -5.87 -0.02 -4.58
C ARG A 149 -5.16 -1.29 -4.16
N ARG A 150 -3.84 -1.21 -4.19
CA ARG A 150 -2.95 -2.19 -3.61
C ARG A 150 -2.11 -1.54 -2.52
N PHE A 151 -2.05 -2.21 -1.37
CA PHE A 151 -1.17 -1.89 -0.27
C PHE A 151 -0.15 -3.00 -0.11
N ASP A 152 1.12 -2.62 0.05
CA ASP A 152 2.23 -3.54 0.23
C ASP A 152 2.74 -3.42 1.67
N PHE A 153 2.90 -4.56 2.32
CA PHE A 153 3.40 -4.69 3.69
C PHE A 153 4.61 -5.62 3.73
N ARG A 154 5.46 -5.43 4.74
CA ARG A 154 6.52 -6.37 5.12
C ARG A 154 6.31 -6.88 6.53
N ALA A 155 6.55 -8.16 6.73
CA ALA A 155 6.51 -8.84 8.01
C ALA A 155 7.93 -9.21 8.45
N THR A 156 8.33 -8.75 9.63
CA THR A 156 9.60 -9.11 10.27
C THR A 156 9.29 -9.68 11.65
N GLY A 157 9.38 -11.00 11.80
CA GLY A 157 8.83 -11.69 12.97
C GLY A 157 7.33 -11.44 13.10
N GLU A 158 6.89 -10.96 14.26
CA GLU A 158 5.49 -10.61 14.52
C GLU A 158 5.11 -9.20 14.02
N GLN A 159 6.09 -8.36 13.70
CA GLN A 159 5.82 -6.98 13.30
C GLN A 159 5.46 -6.90 11.82
N ILE A 160 4.29 -6.32 11.52
CA ILE A 160 3.90 -5.94 10.15
C ILE A 160 4.09 -4.44 9.95
N THR A 161 4.66 -4.05 8.82
CA THR A 161 4.86 -2.64 8.42
C THR A 161 4.28 -2.40 7.03
N MET A 162 3.38 -1.44 6.87
CA MET A 162 2.97 -0.92 5.57
C MET A 162 4.13 -0.14 4.94
N VAL A 163 4.50 -0.53 3.73
CA VAL A 163 5.68 0.00 3.02
C VAL A 163 5.36 0.64 1.68
N GLY A 164 4.18 0.35 1.11
CA GLY A 164 3.74 0.98 -0.13
C GLY A 164 2.23 1.00 -0.28
N GLU A 165 1.75 1.92 -1.11
CA GLU A 165 0.41 1.94 -1.66
C GLU A 165 0.44 2.35 -3.14
N ARG A 166 -0.57 1.96 -3.91
CA ARG A 166 -0.78 2.43 -5.29
C ARG A 166 -2.21 2.21 -5.74
N VAL A 167 -2.64 3.04 -6.69
CA VAL A 167 -3.88 2.85 -7.45
C VAL A 167 -3.64 1.81 -8.54
N LEU A 168 -4.60 0.91 -8.73
CA LEU A 168 -4.53 -0.16 -9.73
C LEU A 168 -5.31 0.19 -11.01
N ASP A 169 -6.22 1.15 -10.95
CA ASP A 169 -7.05 1.55 -12.09
C ASP A 169 -6.29 2.55 -12.99
N PRO A 170 -5.99 2.19 -14.25
CA PRO A 170 -5.28 3.08 -15.16
C PRO A 170 -6.08 4.37 -15.40
N GLY A 171 -5.42 5.53 -15.29
CA GLY A 171 -6.05 6.84 -15.50
C GLY A 171 -7.00 7.28 -14.39
N ALA A 172 -7.14 6.52 -13.31
CA ALA A 172 -7.88 6.98 -12.15
C ALA A 172 -7.07 8.05 -11.40
N HIS A 173 -7.74 9.16 -11.08
CA HIS A 173 -7.21 10.25 -10.26
C HIS A 173 -8.10 10.42 -9.03
N PRO A 174 -7.84 9.66 -7.95
CA PRO A 174 -8.62 9.78 -6.73
C PRO A 174 -8.55 11.21 -6.19
N VAL A 175 -9.71 11.75 -5.79
CA VAL A 175 -9.83 13.13 -5.33
C VAL A 175 -8.92 13.43 -4.12
N ASN A 176 -8.68 12.40 -3.29
CA ASN A 176 -7.86 12.40 -2.10
C ASN A 176 -6.39 12.00 -2.36
N ASP A 177 -5.94 11.93 -3.62
CA ASP A 177 -4.53 11.79 -3.96
C ASP A 177 -3.91 13.14 -4.37
N PRO A 178 -2.62 13.35 -4.07
CA PRO A 178 -1.87 14.51 -4.58
C PRO A 178 -1.69 14.41 -6.10
N LEU A 179 -1.50 15.53 -6.80
CA LEU A 179 -1.42 15.59 -8.28
C LEU A 179 -0.19 14.88 -8.87
N GLY A 180 0.76 14.42 -8.04
CA GLY A 180 2.04 13.89 -8.48
C GLY A 180 2.31 12.40 -8.21
N GLU A 181 1.39 11.65 -7.61
CA GLU A 181 1.66 10.25 -7.17
C GLU A 181 1.22 9.16 -8.17
N SER A 182 0.82 9.50 -9.39
CA SER A 182 0.54 8.52 -10.46
C SER A 182 1.82 7.97 -11.10
N ARG A 183 2.65 7.21 -10.37
CA ARG A 183 3.78 6.45 -10.94
C ARG A 183 3.98 5.09 -10.28
#